data_AF-A0A167BMQ8-F1
#
_entry.id   AF-A0A167BMQ8-F1
#
_cell.length_a   1.000
_cell.length_b   1.000
_cell.length_c   1.000
_cell.angle_alpha   90.00
_cell.angle_beta   90.00
_cell.angle_gamma   90.00
#
_symmetry.space_group_name_H-M   'P 1'
#
loop_
_entity.id
_entity.type
_entity.pdbx_description
1 polymer ?
#
loop_
_entity_poly.entity_id
_entity_poly.type
_entity_poly.pdbx_seq_one_letter_code
_entity_poly.pdbx_strand_id
1 'polypeptide(L)'
;MKQLEILDEEHMSWLLFRCGDEHFISVIAGTVGVFTLEVKLSNTEASIYARNGKKYIDELADSIRYNPKHFESRCIKGFRQAYDVQSALIEWREHK
;
A
#
# COMPACT_ATOMS: atom_id res chain seq x y z
N MET A 1 10.42 15.52 0.13
CA MET A 1 9.66 14.25 0.05
C MET A 1 8.60 14.28 1.14
N LYS A 2 7.42 13.69 0.92
CA LYS A 2 6.39 13.63 1.96
C LYS A 2 6.72 12.50 2.94
N GLN A 3 6.47 12.72 4.23
CA GLN A 3 6.70 11.71 5.28
C GLN A 3 5.59 10.65 5.23
N LEU A 4 5.99 9.38 5.19
CA LEU A 4 5.09 8.23 5.26
C LEU A 4 5.18 7.58 6.63
N GLU A 5 4.08 6.98 7.03
CA GLU A 5 3.99 6.06 8.16
C GLU A 5 3.50 4.71 7.64
N ILE A 6 4.09 3.62 8.09
CA ILE A 6 3.60 2.27 7.80
C ILE A 6 2.58 1.88 8.86
N LEU A 7 1.39 1.51 8.41
CA LEU A 7 0.30 1.10 9.29
C LEU A 7 0.28 -0.40 9.53
N ASP A 8 0.52 -1.19 8.48
CA ASP A 8 0.45 -2.65 8.54
C ASP A 8 1.21 -3.28 7.35
N GLU A 9 1.44 -4.59 7.44
CA GLU A 9 2.00 -5.37 6.35
C GLU A 9 1.47 -6.80 6.29
N GLU A 10 1.60 -7.39 5.11
CA GLU A 10 1.67 -8.84 4.96
C GLU A 10 2.97 -9.22 4.26
N HIS A 11 3.70 -10.16 4.86
CA HIS A 11 5.02 -10.55 4.45
C HIS A 11 5.01 -11.05 3.01
N MET A 12 5.89 -10.48 2.18
CA MET A 12 5.99 -10.80 0.74
C MET A 12 4.67 -10.61 -0.04
N SER A 13 3.74 -9.80 0.48
CA SER A 13 2.45 -9.54 -0.17
C SER A 13 2.19 -8.05 -0.36
N TRP A 14 2.12 -7.28 0.72
CA TRP A 14 1.77 -5.86 0.64
C TRP A 14 2.27 -5.04 1.85
N LEU A 15 2.39 -3.73 1.66
CA LEU A 15 2.61 -2.73 2.71
C LEU A 15 1.51 -1.67 2.64
N LEU A 16 0.96 -1.28 3.80
CA LEU A 16 -0.02 -0.21 3.92
C LEU A 16 0.62 1.04 4.53
N PHE A 17 0.42 2.17 3.88
CA PHE A 17 1.00 3.45 4.28
C PHE A 17 -0.06 4.52 4.53
N ARG A 18 0.31 5.52 5.32
CA ARG A 18 -0.39 6.78 5.53
C ARG A 18 0.52 7.98 5.26
N CYS A 19 -0.03 9.02 4.64
CA CYS A 19 0.58 10.35 4.54
C CYS A 19 -0.51 11.41 4.80
N GLY A 20 -0.55 11.97 6.01
CA GLY A 20 -1.68 12.80 6.43
C GLY A 20 -2.98 12.00 6.40
N ASP A 21 -4.00 12.51 5.68
CA ASP A 21 -5.29 11.83 5.53
C ASP A 21 -5.33 10.79 4.41
N GLU A 22 -4.28 10.74 3.57
CA GLU A 22 -4.21 9.83 2.43
C GLU A 22 -3.63 8.47 2.84
N HIS A 23 -4.22 7.40 2.29
CA HIS A 23 -3.77 6.03 2.49
C HIS A 23 -3.35 5.40 1.17
N PHE A 24 -2.30 4.59 1.21
CA PHE A 24 -1.73 3.93 0.04
C PHE A 24 -1.40 2.48 0.36
N ILE A 25 -1.57 1.60 -0.61
CA ILE A 25 -1.12 0.20 -0.52
C ILE A 25 -0.08 -0.06 -1.60
N SER A 26 1.06 -0.64 -1.23
CA SER A 26 2.04 -1.19 -2.17
C SER A 26 1.85 -2.69 -2.24
N VAL A 27 1.35 -3.20 -3.36
CA VAL A 27 1.09 -4.63 -3.57
C VAL A 27 2.20 -5.24 -4.42
N ILE A 28 2.77 -6.35 -3.96
CA ILE A 28 3.66 -7.17 -4.78
C ILE A 28 2.82 -7.92 -5.83
N ALA A 29 3.14 -7.69 -7.10
CA ALA A 29 2.45 -8.21 -8.26
C ALA A 29 3.42 -8.82 -9.29
N GLY A 30 2.83 -9.58 -10.23
CA GLY A 30 3.51 -10.15 -11.39
C GLY A 30 3.68 -11.66 -11.34
N THR A 31 3.57 -12.28 -12.53
CA THR A 31 3.71 -13.73 -12.75
C THR A 31 5.03 -14.10 -13.43
N VAL A 32 5.54 -13.20 -14.29
CA VAL A 32 6.78 -13.37 -15.07
C VAL A 32 7.96 -12.59 -14.47
N GLY A 33 7.68 -11.60 -13.61
CA GLY A 33 8.66 -10.83 -12.87
C GLY A 33 8.01 -10.11 -11.69
N VAL A 34 8.77 -9.89 -10.61
CA VAL A 34 8.27 -9.27 -9.38
C VAL A 34 8.36 -7.74 -9.50
N PHE A 35 7.22 -7.06 -9.34
CA PHE A 35 7.14 -5.61 -9.25
C PHE A 35 6.11 -5.20 -8.19
N THR A 36 6.08 -3.91 -7.84
CA THR A 36 5.04 -3.37 -6.95
C THR A 36 4.07 -2.48 -7.69
N LEU A 37 2.83 -2.47 -7.22
CA LEU A 37 1.79 -1.51 -7.60
C LEU A 37 1.41 -0.70 -6.38
N GLU A 38 1.74 0.59 -6.40
CA GLU A 38 1.32 1.53 -5.37
C GLU A 38 -0.02 2.16 -5.75
N VAL A 39 -1.06 1.90 -4.98
CA VAL A 39 -2.44 2.32 -5.25
C VAL A 39 -2.94 3.20 -4.11
N LYS A 40 -3.53 4.35 -4.45
CA LYS A 40 -4.23 5.19 -3.47
C LYS A 40 -5.57 4.57 -3.08
N LEU A 41 -5.81 4.41 -1.78
CA LEU A 41 -7.10 4.01 -1.26
C LEU A 41 -8.11 5.16 -1.41
N SER A 42 -9.33 4.80 -1.77
CA SER A 42 -10.50 5.65 -1.64
C SER A 42 -10.86 5.84 -0.16
N ASN A 43 -11.62 6.89 0.14
CA ASN A 43 -12.11 7.15 1.50
C ASN A 43 -12.95 5.98 2.04
N THR A 44 -13.69 5.31 1.16
CA THR A 44 -14.48 4.11 1.52
C THR A 44 -13.58 2.95 1.91
N GLU A 45 -12.55 2.64 1.12
CA GLU A 45 -11.59 1.56 1.43
C GLU A 45 -10.85 1.84 2.75
N ALA A 46 -10.40 3.08 2.97
CA ALA A 46 -9.75 3.49 4.21
C ALA A 46 -10.69 3.36 5.43
N SER A 47 -11.98 3.71 5.26
CA SER A 47 -12.99 3.57 6.32
C SER A 47 -13.35 2.10 6.60
N ILE A 48 -13.28 1.22 5.61
CA ILE A 48 -13.48 -0.22 5.81
C ILE A 48 -12.27 -0.79 6.54
N TYR A 49 -11.05 -0.44 6.13
CA TYR A 49 -9.83 -0.83 6.84
C TYR A 49 -9.87 -0.44 8.32
N ALA A 50 -10.28 0.79 8.66
CA ALA A 50 -10.37 1.23 10.05
C ALA A 50 -11.33 0.36 10.91
N ARG A 51 -12.31 -0.33 10.29
CA ARG A 51 -13.28 -1.18 10.99
C ARG A 51 -12.91 -2.67 10.96
N ASN A 52 -12.32 -3.12 9.86
CA ASN A 52 -12.12 -4.54 9.56
C ASN A 52 -10.64 -4.95 9.71
N GLY A 53 -9.74 -3.98 9.83
CA GLY A 53 -8.31 -4.17 9.95
C GLY A 53 -7.69 -4.91 8.75
N LYS A 54 -6.63 -5.64 9.06
CA LYS A 54 -5.75 -6.31 8.10
C LYS A 54 -6.47 -7.19 7.08
N LYS A 55 -7.48 -7.96 7.49
CA LYS A 55 -8.20 -8.89 6.61
C LYS A 55 -8.76 -8.23 5.35
N TYR A 56 -9.27 -6.99 5.48
CA TYR A 56 -9.78 -6.25 4.33
C TYR A 56 -8.66 -5.88 3.33
N ILE A 57 -7.47 -5.55 3.85
CA ILE A 57 -6.32 -5.20 3.03
C ILE A 57 -5.78 -6.43 2.30
N ASP A 58 -5.82 -7.61 2.90
CA ASP A 58 -5.49 -8.86 2.21
C ASP A 58 -6.39 -9.07 0.99
N GLU A 59 -7.71 -8.96 1.15
CA GLU A 59 -8.69 -9.10 0.07
C GLU A 59 -8.53 -8.02 -1.01
N LEU A 60 -8.22 -6.78 -0.60
CA LEU A 60 -7.92 -5.68 -1.52
C LEU A 60 -6.62 -5.91 -2.30
N ALA A 61 -5.57 -6.38 -1.63
CA ALA A 61 -4.28 -6.66 -2.25
C ALA A 61 -4.40 -7.77 -3.30
N ASP A 62 -5.15 -8.83 -3.00
CA ASP A 62 -5.46 -9.87 -3.98
C ASP A 62 -6.25 -9.32 -5.16
N SER A 63 -7.25 -8.48 -4.91
CA SER A 63 -8.02 -7.83 -5.97
C SER A 63 -7.14 -6.98 -6.89
N ILE A 64 -6.20 -6.22 -6.33
CA ILE A 64 -5.22 -5.42 -7.09
C ILE A 64 -4.29 -6.34 -7.89
N ARG A 65 -3.78 -7.41 -7.28
CA ARG A 65 -2.85 -8.36 -7.91
C ARG A 65 -3.49 -9.07 -9.11
N TYR A 66 -4.74 -9.52 -8.97
CA TYR A 66 -5.44 -10.27 -10.01
C TYR A 66 -6.11 -9.38 -11.06
N ASN A 67 -6.49 -8.14 -10.72
CA ASN A 67 -7.18 -7.22 -11.62
C ASN A 67 -6.54 -5.80 -11.66
N PRO A 68 -5.23 -5.67 -11.94
CA PRO A 68 -4.52 -4.39 -11.79
C PRO A 68 -5.06 -3.27 -12.69
N LYS A 69 -5.62 -3.61 -13.86
CA LYS A 69 -6.25 -2.64 -14.77
C LYS A 69 -7.43 -1.90 -14.12
N HIS A 70 -8.15 -2.53 -13.20
CA HIS A 70 -9.26 -1.90 -12.49
C HIS A 70 -8.79 -0.76 -11.57
N PHE A 71 -7.53 -0.79 -11.15
CA PHE A 71 -6.94 0.16 -10.21
C PHE A 71 -6.01 1.17 -10.89
N GLU A 72 -5.82 1.07 -12.22
CA GLU A 72 -4.83 1.86 -12.97
C GLU A 72 -4.98 3.37 -12.78
N SER A 73 -6.22 3.87 -12.70
CA SER A 73 -6.50 5.30 -12.48
C SER A 73 -6.07 5.80 -11.09
N ARG A 74 -5.86 4.89 -10.13
CA ARG A 74 -5.44 5.16 -8.76
C ARG A 74 -3.99 4.75 -8.49
N CYS A 75 -3.31 4.16 -9.47
CA CYS A 75 -1.91 3.82 -9.37
C CYS A 75 -1.03 5.08 -9.36
N ILE A 76 -0.08 5.14 -8.42
CA ILE A 76 0.84 6.25 -8.27
C ILE A 76 2.14 5.92 -8.97
N LYS A 77 2.37 6.57 -10.11
CA LYS A 77 3.64 6.45 -10.82
C LYS A 77 4.74 7.16 -10.03
N GLY A 78 5.85 6.45 -9.83
CA GLY A 78 7.02 7.00 -9.15
C GLY A 78 6.85 7.21 -7.64
N PHE A 79 6.05 6.37 -6.98
CA PHE A 79 5.77 6.48 -5.55
C PHE A 79 7.05 6.57 -4.70
N ARG A 80 8.04 5.71 -4.95
CA ARG A 80 9.31 5.70 -4.21
C ARG A 80 10.18 6.95 -4.44
N GLN A 81 9.94 7.73 -5.49
CA GLN A 81 10.63 9.01 -5.69
C GLN A 81 9.88 10.17 -5.00
N ALA A 82 8.55 10.09 -4.91
CA ALA A 82 7.72 11.11 -4.29
C ALA A 82 7.72 11.03 -2.75
N TYR A 83 7.86 9.83 -2.20
CA TYR A 83 7.73 9.54 -0.78
C TYR A 83 8.99 8.88 -0.22
N ASP A 84 9.32 9.21 1.04
CA ASP A 84 10.47 8.62 1.73
C ASP A 84 10.11 7.27 2.35
N VAL A 85 10.02 6.24 1.50
CA VAL A 85 9.63 4.89 1.91
C VAL A 85 10.71 4.23 2.77
N GLN A 86 11.99 4.55 2.55
CA GLN A 86 13.10 3.92 3.28
C GLN A 86 13.12 4.35 4.73
N SER A 87 13.03 5.65 5.00
CA SER A 87 12.97 6.16 6.36
C SER A 87 11.75 5.62 7.12
N ALA A 88 10.58 5.56 6.46
CA ALA A 88 9.37 5.00 7.05
C ALA A 88 9.51 3.50 7.40
N LEU A 89 10.19 2.72 6.56
CA LEU A 89 10.48 1.31 6.84
C LEU A 89 11.41 1.14 8.04
N ILE A 90 12.48 1.93 8.11
CA ILE A 90 13.44 1.87 9.22
C ILE A 90 12.72 2.18 10.54
N GLU A 91 12.03 3.31 10.60
CA GLU A 91 11.30 3.77 11.78
C GLU A 91 10.29 2.72 12.26
N TRP A 92 9.52 2.14 11.33
CA TRP A 92 8.52 1.15 11.67
C TRP A 92 9.12 -0.16 12.18
N ARG A 93 10.25 -0.61 11.62
CA ARG A 93 10.93 -1.85 12.06
C ARG A 93 11.57 -1.73 13.43
N GLU A 94 12.04 -0.54 13.80
CA GLU A 94 12.63 -0.29 15.11
C GLU A 94 11.60 -0.30 16.25
N HIS A 95 10.31 -0.08 15.93
CA HIS A 95 9.22 0.04 16.90
C HIS A 95 8.18 -1.09 16.82
N LYS A 96 8.44 -2.14 16.03
CA LYS A 96 7.57 -3.31 15.86
C LYS A 96 8.03 -4.48 16.73
#